data_AF-A0A060ZQQ6-F1
#
_entry.id   AF-A0A060ZQQ6-F1
#
_cell.length_a   1.000
_cell.length_b   1.000
_cell.length_c   1.000
_cell.angle_alpha   90.00
_cell.angle_beta   90.00
_cell.angle_gamma   90.00
#
_symmetry.space_group_name_H-M   'P 1'
#
loop_
_entity.id
_entity.type
_entity.pdbx_description
1 polymer ?
#
loop_
_entity_poly.entity_id
_entity_poly.type
_entity_poly.pdbx_seq_one_letter_code
_entity_poly.pdbx_strand_id
1 'polypeptide(L)' 'MEVADNLPGLVPVRDSKNPDGPAILFPAGSWATFIAALKA' A
#
# COMPACT_ATOMS: atom_id res chain seq x y z
N MET A 1 -7.25 -0.23 -7.62
CA MET A 1 -6.28 -0.30 -6.51
C MET A 1 -5.26 -1.36 -6.86
N GLU A 2 -3.99 -0.96 -6.97
CA GLU A 2 -2.86 -1.84 -7.26
C GLU A 2 -1.87 -1.74 -6.10
N VAL A 3 -1.29 -2.87 -5.68
CA VAL A 3 -0.26 -2.98 -4.61
C VAL A 3 1.00 -3.54 -5.26
N ALA A 4 2.16 -2.91 -5.04
CA ALA A 4 3.43 -3.41 -5.54
C ALA A 4 4.25 -4.05 -4.42
N ASP A 5 4.62 -5.32 -4.59
CA ASP A 5 5.28 -6.15 -3.58
C ASP A 5 6.82 -6.03 -3.60
N ASN A 6 7.38 -5.19 -4.48
CA ASN A 6 8.82 -5.07 -4.71
C ASN A 6 9.52 -4.08 -3.78
N LEU A 7 8.84 -3.57 -2.75
CA LEU A 7 9.39 -2.63 -1.76
C LEU A 7 9.34 -3.29 -0.36
N PRO A 8 10.43 -3.92 0.10
CA PRO A 8 10.44 -4.61 1.39
C PRO A 8 10.01 -3.70 2.53
N GLY A 9 9.02 -4.16 3.31
CA GLY A 9 8.53 -3.43 4.49
C GLY A 9 7.60 -2.24 4.19
N LEU A 10 7.30 -1.97 2.92
CA LEU A 10 6.40 -0.89 2.51
C LEU A 10 5.24 -1.43 1.66
N VAL A 11 4.11 -0.74 1.76
CA VAL A 11 2.91 -0.97 0.94
C VAL A 11 2.67 0.29 0.12
N PRO A 12 3.07 0.33 -1.15
CA PRO A 12 2.74 1.43 -2.05
C PRO A 12 1.27 1.33 -2.48
N VAL A 13 0.53 2.42 -2.28
CA VAL A 13 -0.87 2.56 -2.70
C VAL A 13 -0.96 3.60 -3.81
N ARG A 14 -1.57 3.20 -4.93
CA ARG A 14 -1.81 4.06 -6.10
C ARG A 14 -3.27 3.97 -6.54
N ASP A 15 -3.79 5.13 -6.93
CA ASP A 15 -5.08 5.28 -7.63
C ASP A 15 -4.89 5.60 -9.13
N SER A 16 -3.69 6.02 -9.54
CA SER A 16 -3.36 6.34 -10.94
C SER A 16 -3.07 5.10 -11.79
N LYS A 17 -3.43 5.17 -13.07
CA LYS A 17 -3.08 4.17 -14.11
C LYS A 17 -1.70 4.38 -14.74
N ASN A 18 -0.97 5.41 -14.33
CA ASN A 18 0.42 5.60 -14.74
C ASN A 18 1.35 4.75 -13.84
N PRO A 19 1.97 3.67 -14.36
CA PRO A 19 2.86 2.81 -13.56
C PRO A 19 4.12 3.52 -13.06
N ASP A 20 4.53 4.62 -13.72
CA ASP A 20 5.68 5.42 -13.33
C ASP A 20 5.29 6.62 -12.43
N GLY A 21 4.00 6.74 -12.10
CA GLY A 21 3.48 7.81 -11.26
C GLY A 21 3.83 7.66 -9.77
N PRO A 22 3.68 8.73 -8.98
CA PRO A 22 3.94 8.70 -7.54
C PRO A 22 3.00 7.73 -6.81
N ALA A 23 3.50 7.12 -5.72
CA ALA A 23 2.73 6.29 -4.80
C ALA A 23 2.73 6.89 -3.39
N ILE A 24 1.66 6.64 -2.63
CA ILE A 24 1.67 6.86 -1.19
C ILE A 24 2.26 5.61 -0.54
N LEU A 25 3.26 5.77 0.32
CA LEU A 25 3.97 4.65 0.96
C LEU A 25 3.51 4.50 2.41
N PHE A 26 3.06 3.31 2.77
CA PHE A 26 2.75 2.93 4.15
C PHE A 26 3.76 1.92 4.67
N PRO A 27 4.20 2.00 5.94
CA PRO A 27 4.86 0.86 6.58
C PRO A 27 3.95 -0.37 6.58
N ALA A 28 4.50 -1.55 6.29
CA ALA A 28 3.73 -2.78 6.21
C ALA A 28 2.94 -3.08 7.50
N GLY A 29 3.52 -2.78 8.67
CA GLY A 29 2.84 -2.93 9.95
C GLY A 29 1.59 -2.05 10.08
N SER A 30 1.67 -0.78 9.69
CA SER A 30 0.53 0.15 9.73
C SER A 30 -0.58 -0.26 8.76
N TRP A 31 -0.23 -0.77 7.57
CA TRP A 31 -1.20 -1.31 6.63
C TRP A 31 -1.93 -2.54 7.19
N ALA A 32 -1.19 -3.46 7.83
CA ALA A 32 -1.77 -4.63 8.49
C ALA A 32 -2.76 -4.24 9.60
N THR A 33 -2.42 -3.24 10.43
CA THR A 33 -3.33 -2.70 11.47
C THR A 33 -4.60 -2.11 10.85
N PHE A 34 -4.47 -1.34 9.76
CA PHE A 34 -5.62 -0.78 9.05
C PHE A 34 -6.57 -1.88 8.55
N ILE A 35 -6.03 -2.92 7.89
CA ILE A 35 -6.83 -4.05 7.40
C ILE A 35 -7.48 -4.83 8.54
N ALA A 36 -6.77 -5.02 9.66
CA ALA A 36 -7.34 -5.67 10.85
C ALA A 36 -8.54 -4.89 11.40
N ALA A 37 -8.45 -3.56 11.46
CA ALA A 37 -9.54 -2.70 11.92
C ALA A 37 -10.78 -2.75 11.00
N LEU A 38 -10.61 -2.97 9.70
CA LEU A 38 -11.73 -3.11 8.75
C LEU A 38 -12.46 -4.47 8.82
N LYS A 39 -11.84 -5.48 9.44
CA LYS A 39 -12.38 -6.84 9.53
C LYS A 39 -13.20 -7.08 10.81
N ALA A 40 -13.20 -6.12 11.73
CA ALA A 40 -14.03 -6.12 12.94
C ALA A 40 -15.47 -5.72 12.60
#